data_AF-A0A3R9W5N8-F1
#
_entry.id   AF-A0A3R9W5N8-F1
#
_cell.length_a   1.000
_cell.length_b   1.000
_cell.length_c   1.000
_cell.angle_alpha   90.00
_cell.angle_beta   90.00
_cell.angle_gamma   90.00
#
_symmetry.space_group_name_H-M   'P 1'
#
loop_
_entity.id
_entity.type
_entity.pdbx_description
1 polymer ?
#
loop_
_entity_poly.entity_id
_entity_poly.type
_entity_poly.pdbx_seq_one_letter_code
_entity_poly.pdbx_strand_id
1 'polypeptide(L)' 'SGAGQGGTSYLITDAGVKYPLASAETAERLGYGGSEPVAVPAALLGLLPTGPSLDPARALASGAAAPEAAAPGAVCGR' A
#
# COMPACT_ATOMS: atom_id res chain seq x y z
N SER A 1 -7.00 -26.82 8.38
CA SER A 1 -8.15 -25.90 8.34
C SER A 1 -7.71 -24.54 8.84
N GLY A 2 -7.81 -23.49 8.02
CA GLY A 2 -7.37 -22.14 8.40
C GLY A 2 -6.81 -21.26 7.28
N ALA A 3 -7.07 -21.57 6.00
CA ALA A 3 -6.91 -20.58 4.93
C ALA A 3 -8.08 -19.60 5.01
N GLY A 4 -7.98 -18.62 5.92
CA GLY A 4 -8.99 -17.58 6.19
C GLY A 4 -9.59 -17.06 4.89
N GLN A 5 -10.86 -17.33 4.58
CA GLN A 5 -11.97 -16.46 4.98
C GLN A 5 -11.56 -14.98 4.96
N GLY A 6 -11.69 -14.32 3.81
CA GLY A 6 -11.68 -12.86 3.69
C GLY A 6 -10.35 -12.17 4.02
N GLY A 7 -9.25 -12.53 3.34
CA GLY A 7 -7.97 -11.83 3.50
C GLY A 7 -7.96 -10.45 2.84
N THR A 8 -7.40 -9.44 3.51
CA THR A 8 -7.07 -8.14 2.91
C THR A 8 -6.06 -8.35 1.79
N SER A 9 -6.36 -7.88 0.58
CA SER A 9 -5.42 -7.91 -0.54
C SER A 9 -4.40 -6.78 -0.40
N TYR A 10 -3.14 -7.03 -0.73
CA TYR A 10 -2.07 -6.04 -0.66
C TYR A 10 -1.40 -5.90 -2.03
N LEU A 11 -1.12 -4.67 -2.45
CA LEU A 11 -0.28 -4.37 -3.60
C LEU A 11 1.15 -4.13 -3.12
N ILE A 12 2.12 -4.85 -3.68
CA ILE A 12 3.55 -4.62 -3.43
C ILE A 12 4.11 -3.91 -4.66
N THR A 13 4.76 -2.77 -4.44
CA THR A 13 5.40 -1.99 -5.51
C THR A 13 6.90 -2.32 -5.61
N ASP A 14 7.54 -1.92 -6.70
CA ASP A 14 9.00 -2.07 -6.90
C ASP A 14 9.83 -1.42 -5.77
N ALA A 15 9.30 -0.39 -5.10
CA ALA A 15 9.90 0.22 -3.92
C ALA A 15 9.92 -0.70 -2.67
N GLY A 16 9.37 -1.91 -2.73
CA GLY A 16 9.32 -2.85 -1.61
C GLY A 16 8.33 -2.44 -0.51
N VAL A 17 7.36 -1.57 -0.83
CA VAL A 17 6.32 -1.13 0.12
C VAL A 17 5.03 -1.89 -0.17
N LYS A 18 4.38 -2.40 0.89
CA LYS A 18 3.06 -3.05 0.79
C LYS A 18 1.93 -2.04 1.04
N TYR A 19 0.89 -2.09 0.23
CA TYR A 19 -0.26 -1.20 0.29
C TYR A 19 -1.55 -2.01 0.42
N PRO A 20 -2.32 -1.89 1.52
CA PRO A 20 -3.59 -2.59 1.66
C PRO A 20 -4.63 -2.04 0.69
N LEU A 21 -5.34 -2.93 0.00
CA LEU A 21 -6.45 -2.61 -0.90
C LEU A 21 -7.77 -2.68 -0.15
N ALA A 22 -8.65 -1.71 -0.38
CA ALA A 22 -9.98 -1.69 0.25
C ALA A 22 -10.91 -2.79 -0.26
N SER A 23 -10.83 -3.13 -1.56
CA SER A 23 -11.69 -4.12 -2.21
C SER A 23 -11.11 -4.58 -3.55
N ALA A 24 -11.60 -5.72 -4.07
CA ALA A 24 -11.23 -6.23 -5.39
C ALA A 24 -11.50 -5.22 -6.52
N GLU A 25 -12.63 -4.50 -6.47
CA GLU A 25 -12.96 -3.43 -7.43
C GLU A 25 -11.90 -2.31 -7.43
N THR A 26 -11.24 -2.05 -6.30
CA THR A 26 -10.13 -1.08 -6.25
C THR A 26 -8.93 -1.58 -7.05
N ALA A 27 -8.63 -2.88 -7.01
CA ALA A 27 -7.60 -3.48 -7.85
C ALA A 27 -7.97 -3.38 -9.34
N GLU A 28 -9.24 -3.61 -9.71
CA GLU A 28 -9.72 -3.47 -11.08
C GLU A 28 -9.56 -2.05 -11.61
N ARG A 29 -9.94 -1.05 -10.81
CA ARG A 29 -9.80 0.37 -11.16
C ARG A 29 -8.34 0.82 -11.30
N LEU A 30 -7.41 0.12 -10.64
CA LEU A 30 -5.97 0.31 -10.77
C LEU A 30 -5.36 -0.45 -11.97
N GLY A 31 -6.17 -1.22 -12.72
CA GLY A 31 -5.74 -2.01 -13.87
C GLY A 31 -5.34 -3.45 -13.55
N TYR A 32 -5.53 -3.91 -12.31
CA TYR A 32 -5.18 -5.27 -11.86
C TYR A 32 -6.34 -6.26 -11.91
N GLY A 33 -7.42 -5.98 -12.65
CA GLY A 33 -8.62 -6.83 -12.65
C GLY A 33 -8.44 -8.24 -13.21
N GLY A 34 -7.36 -8.51 -13.93
CA GLY A 34 -6.96 -9.86 -14.38
C GLY A 34 -5.84 -10.50 -13.54
N SER A 35 -5.41 -9.86 -12.46
CA SER A 35 -4.31 -10.36 -11.63
C SER A 35 -4.85 -11.21 -10.49
N GLU A 36 -4.48 -12.49 -10.46
CA GLU A 36 -4.83 -13.37 -9.34
C GLU A 36 -3.97 -13.02 -8.11
N PRO A 37 -4.57 -12.72 -6.95
CA PRO A 37 -3.82 -12.40 -5.75
C PRO A 37 -3.04 -13.63 -5.25
N VAL A 38 -1.73 -13.49 -5.14
CA VAL A 38 -0.86 -14.55 -4.63
C VAL A 38 -0.99 -14.65 -3.11
N ALA A 39 -1.23 -15.86 -2.60
CA ALA A 39 -1.25 -16.11 -1.16
C ALA A 39 0.17 -16.03 -0.58
N VAL A 40 0.45 -14.97 0.19
CA VAL A 40 1.76 -14.74 0.82
C VAL A 40 1.64 -14.90 2.35
N PRO A 41 2.59 -15.59 3.01
CA PRO A 41 2.62 -15.68 4.47
C PRO A 41 2.71 -14.33 5.16
N ALA A 42 1.95 -14.15 6.24
CA ALA A 42 1.93 -12.91 7.03
C ALA A 42 3.31 -12.51 7.59
N ALA A 43 4.18 -13.49 7.89
CA ALA A 43 5.54 -13.24 8.36
C ALA A 43 6.39 -12.46 7.34
N LEU A 44 6.23 -12.75 6.05
CA LEU A 44 6.93 -12.03 4.98
C LEU A 44 6.35 -10.63 4.77
N LEU A 45 5.03 -10.50 4.83
CA LEU A 45 4.38 -9.19 4.78
C LEU A 45 4.80 -8.30 5.95
N GLY A 46 5.11 -8.86 7.12
CA GLY A 46 5.57 -8.12 8.30
C GLY A 46 6.96 -7.48 8.14
N LEU A 47 7.77 -7.96 7.19
CA LEU A 47 9.10 -7.41 6.93
C LEU A 47 9.08 -6.18 6.01
N LEU A 48 8.01 -6.00 5.25
CA LEU A 48 7.86 -4.90 4.31
C LEU A 48 7.27 -3.67 5.03
N PRO A 49 7.81 -2.46 4.78
CA PRO A 49 7.18 -1.23 5.24
C PRO A 49 5.74 -1.14 4.73
N THR A 50 4.83 -0.69 5.58
CA THR A 50 3.39 -0.58 5.27
C THR A 50 3.06 0.83 4.82
N GLY A 51 2.59 0.95 3.59
CA GLY A 51 2.11 2.21 3.02
C GLY A 51 0.66 2.53 3.41
N PRO A 52 0.17 3.72 3.00
CA PRO A 52 -1.23 4.08 3.13
C PRO A 52 -2.16 3.06 2.45
N SER A 53 -3.37 2.88 2.97
CA SER A 53 -4.37 2.07 2.28
C SER A 53 -4.75 2.68 0.94
N LEU A 54 -4.75 1.86 -0.10
CA LEU A 54 -5.30 2.17 -1.42
C LEU A 54 -6.81 1.99 -1.34
N ASP A 55 -7.45 3.08 -0.95
CA ASP A 55 -8.88 3.23 -0.84
C ASP A 55 -9.28 4.53 -1.56
N PRO A 56 -10.26 4.52 -2.48
CA PRO A 56 -10.64 5.72 -3.22
C PRO A 56 -11.21 6.82 -2.30
N ALA A 57 -11.93 6.47 -1.23
CA ALA A 57 -12.46 7.47 -0.30
C ALA A 57 -11.32 8.11 0.52
N ARG A 58 -10.32 7.32 0.93
CA ARG A 58 -9.13 7.82 1.61
C ARG A 58 -8.22 8.61 0.68
N ALA A 59 -8.12 8.24 -0.60
CA ALA A 59 -7.32 8.97 -1.59
C ALA A 59 -7.86 10.40 -1.80
N LEU A 60 -9.18 10.57 -1.82
CA LEU A 60 -9.83 11.89 -1.87
C LEU A 60 -9.51 12.75 -0.65
N ALA A 61 -9.41 12.13 0.54
CA ALA A 61 -8.97 12.81 1.76
C ALA A 61 -7.45 13.06 1.82
N SER A 62 -6.66 12.23 1.11
CA SER A 62 -5.20 12.25 1.11
C SER A 62 -4.61 13.06 -0.03
N GLY A 63 -5.42 13.80 -0.81
CA GLY A 63 -4.96 14.78 -1.82
C GLY A 63 -4.10 15.93 -1.24
N ALA A 64 -3.85 15.92 0.08
CA ALA A 64 -2.87 16.77 0.76
C ALA A 64 -1.54 16.06 1.09
N ALA A 65 -1.29 14.84 0.60
CA ALA A 65 0.01 14.20 0.72
C ALA A 65 0.92 14.68 -0.43
N ALA A 66 1.44 15.90 -0.25
CA ALA A 66 2.64 16.35 -0.95
C ALA A 66 3.77 15.31 -0.76
N PRO A 67 4.67 15.14 -1.73
CA PRO A 67 5.85 14.33 -1.54
C PRO A 67 6.78 15.09 -0.60
N GLU A 68 6.83 14.72 0.68
CA GLU A 68 7.93 15.13 1.55
C GLU A 68 8.43 13.94 2.35
N ALA A 69 9.01 12.99 1.61
CA ALA A 69 10.05 12.17 2.19
C ALA A 69 11.27 13.06 2.47
N ALA A 70 11.58 13.21 3.75
CA ALA A 70 12.88 13.54 4.32
C ALA A 70 13.43 14.97 4.11
N ALA A 71 13.19 15.84 5.09
CA ALA A 71 14.22 16.76 5.56
C ALA A 71 15.04 16.07 6.68
N PRO A 72 16.38 16.15 6.63
CA PRO A 72 17.04 17.05 7.57
C PRO A 72 18.19 17.82 6.90
N GLY A 73 18.18 19.14 7.03
CA GLY A 73 19.27 19.97 6.52
C GLY A 73 19.10 21.47 6.72
N ALA A 74 18.47 21.91 7.81
CA ALA A 74 18.55 23.30 8.22
C ALA A 74 19.92 23.55 8.87
N VAL A 75 20.89 24.06 8.11
CA VAL A 75 21.76 25.21 8.47
C VAL A 75 22.91 25.38 7.46
N CYS A 76 22.83 26.42 6.63
CA CYS A 76 23.98 27.24 6.27
C CYS A 76 23.55 28.65 6.70
N GLY A 77 23.61 29.00 7.98
CA GLY A 77 24.88 29.14 8.69
C GLY A 77 25.68 30.22 7.96
N ARG A 78 25.21 31.46 8.05
CA ARG A 78 26.01 32.65 7.71
C ARG A 78 27.06 32.86 8.80
#